data_AF-A0A7Y4YX66-F1
#
_entry.id   AF-A0A7Y4YX66-F1
#
_cell.length_a   1.000
_cell.length_b   1.000
_cell.length_c   1.000
_cell.angle_alpha   90.00
_cell.angle_beta   90.00
_cell.angle_gamma   90.00
#
_symmetry.space_group_name_H-M   'P 1'
#
loop_
_entity.id
_entity.type
_entity.pdbx_description
1 polymer ?
#
loop_
_entity_poly.entity_id
_entity_poly.type
_entity_poly.pdbx_seq_one_letter_code
_entity_poly.pdbx_strand_id
1 'polypeptide(L)'
;MNRPKNRLAAKFLAAVCLAAPLALLPAQAAQAQSVSRPANDILLSIGRGQLVTVGGTMADVFVANEQVADVQVKSGRQLYVFGKA
;
A
#
# COMPACT_ATOMS: atom_id res chain seq x y z
N MET A 1 25.16 -66.80 -1.57
CA MET A 1 25.16 -65.52 -0.83
C MET A 1 24.38 -64.49 -1.63
N ASN A 2 23.06 -64.35 -1.45
CA ASN A 2 22.26 -63.37 -2.20
C ASN A 2 21.41 -62.53 -1.24
N ARG A 3 21.71 -61.22 -1.20
CA ARG A 3 21.10 -60.20 -0.33
C ARG A 3 19.89 -59.54 -1.00
N PRO A 4 18.79 -59.25 -0.27
CA PRO A 4 17.79 -58.28 -0.73
C PRO A 4 17.88 -56.98 0.10
N LYS A 5 18.70 -56.00 -0.32
CA LYS A 5 18.81 -54.66 0.29
C LYS A 5 18.24 -53.53 -0.58
N ASN A 6 17.38 -53.81 -1.56
CA ASN A 6 16.89 -52.79 -2.52
C ASN A 6 15.43 -52.36 -2.32
N ARG A 7 14.68 -52.98 -1.40
CA ARG A 7 13.25 -52.65 -1.20
C ARG A 7 13.00 -51.43 -0.31
N LEU A 8 13.99 -51.07 0.51
CA LEU A 8 13.93 -49.88 1.36
C LEU A 8 14.27 -48.60 0.58
N ALA A 9 15.23 -48.68 -0.35
CA ALA A 9 15.61 -47.56 -1.21
C ALA A 9 14.44 -47.08 -2.10
N ALA A 10 13.63 -48.01 -2.60
CA ALA A 10 12.47 -47.68 -3.44
C ALA A 10 11.37 -46.91 -2.67
N LYS A 11 11.20 -47.16 -1.36
CA LYS A 11 10.18 -46.47 -0.56
C LYS A 11 10.58 -45.04 -0.18
N PHE A 12 11.88 -44.77 0.00
CA PHE A 12 12.38 -43.42 0.24
C PHE A 12 12.24 -42.52 -1.00
N LEU A 13 12.43 -43.06 -2.20
CA LEU A 13 12.33 -42.28 -3.44
C LEU A 13 10.89 -41.82 -3.73
N ALA A 14 9.89 -42.62 -3.35
CA ALA A 14 8.49 -42.27 -3.54
C ALA A 14 7.98 -41.19 -2.56
N ALA A 15 8.57 -41.08 -1.36
CA ALA A 15 8.16 -40.09 -0.36
C ALA A 15 8.63 -38.67 -0.70
N VAL A 16 9.73 -38.52 -1.45
CA VAL A 16 10.28 -37.21 -1.87
C VAL A 16 9.43 -36.58 -2.98
N CYS A 17 8.82 -37.37 -3.86
CA CYS A 17 7.97 -36.85 -4.95
C CYS A 17 6.65 -36.23 -4.47
N LEU A 18 6.13 -36.57 -3.29
CA LEU A 18 4.87 -36.02 -2.78
C LEU A 18 5.04 -34.69 -2.02
N ALA A 19 6.24 -34.37 -1.53
CA ALA A 19 6.52 -33.12 -0.81
C ALA A 19 7.15 -32.02 -1.70
N ALA A 20 7.64 -32.39 -2.88
CA ALA A 20 8.26 -31.47 -3.84
C ALA A 20 7.37 -30.29 -4.33
N PRO A 21 6.03 -30.38 -4.45
CA PRO A 21 5.28 -29.28 -5.05
C PRO A 21 5.16 -28.04 -4.15
N LEU A 22 5.33 -28.18 -2.83
CA LEU A 22 5.17 -27.08 -1.89
C LEU A 22 6.32 -26.06 -1.96
N ALA A 23 7.48 -26.45 -2.49
CA ALA A 23 8.62 -25.54 -2.71
C ALA A 23 8.44 -24.64 -3.94
N LEU A 24 7.42 -24.89 -4.77
CA LEU A 24 7.08 -24.11 -5.96
C LEU A 24 5.95 -23.11 -5.70
N LEU A 25 5.41 -23.06 -4.48
CA LEU A 25 4.41 -22.05 -4.14
C LEU A 25 5.09 -20.68 -4.15
N PRO A 26 4.61 -19.71 -4.96
CA PRO A 26 5.16 -18.37 -4.94
C PRO A 26 4.95 -17.79 -3.55
N ALA A 27 6.04 -17.39 -2.90
CA ALA A 27 5.98 -16.65 -1.65
C ALA A 27 5.15 -15.37 -1.91
N GLN A 28 3.96 -15.30 -1.31
CA GLN A 28 3.11 -14.12 -1.41
C GLN A 28 3.86 -12.96 -0.76
N ALA A 29 4.25 -11.98 -1.57
CA ALA A 29 4.89 -10.78 -1.08
C ALA A 29 3.95 -10.09 -0.08
N ALA A 30 4.43 -9.92 1.15
CA ALA A 30 3.74 -9.12 2.15
C ALA A 30 3.59 -7.69 1.61
N GLN A 31 2.35 -7.24 1.42
CA GLN A 31 2.05 -5.88 1.00
C GLN A 31 2.49 -4.94 2.13
N ALA A 32 3.65 -4.30 1.98
CA ALA A 32 4.12 -3.29 2.91
C ALA A 32 3.12 -2.12 2.91
N GLN A 33 2.44 -1.91 4.02
CA GLN A 33 1.50 -0.80 4.19
C GLN A 33 2.29 0.51 4.13
N SER A 34 2.22 1.20 3.00
CA SER A 34 2.83 2.52 2.83
C SER A 34 2.09 3.49 3.76
N VAL A 35 2.76 3.87 4.86
CA VAL A 35 2.30 4.96 5.72
C VAL A 35 2.42 6.24 4.90
N SER A 36 1.28 6.72 4.39
CA SER A 36 1.20 8.00 3.68
C SER A 36 1.51 9.11 4.67
N ARG A 37 2.77 9.55 4.71
CA ARG A 37 3.17 10.75 5.45
C ARG A 37 2.52 11.98 4.81
N PRO A 38 2.13 13.00 5.60
CA PRO A 38 1.60 14.24 5.04
C PRO A 38 2.60 14.81 4.03
N ALA A 39 2.19 14.93 2.78
CA ALA A 39 3.09 15.28 1.71
C ALA A 39 3.55 16.74 1.78
N ASN A 40 2.75 17.64 2.39
CA ASN A 40 3.03 19.07 2.52
C ASN A 40 2.19 19.68 3.66
N ASP A 41 2.82 20.46 4.55
CA ASP A 41 2.14 21.31 5.52
C ASP A 41 2.16 22.77 5.04
N ILE A 42 1.06 23.50 5.23
CA ILE A 42 0.90 24.89 4.82
C ILE A 42 0.45 25.72 6.02
N LEU A 43 1.21 26.76 6.35
CA LEU A 43 0.84 27.75 7.37
C LEU A 43 0.03 28.88 6.72
N LEU A 44 -1.26 28.95 7.03
CA LEU A 44 -2.18 29.96 6.49
C LEU A 44 -2.79 30.79 7.63
N SER A 45 -2.76 32.11 7.50
CA SER A 45 -3.42 33.01 8.46
C SER A 45 -4.95 32.97 8.27
N ILE A 46 -5.69 33.20 9.36
CA ILE A 46 -7.15 33.36 9.31
C ILE A 46 -7.58 34.50 8.36
N GLY A 47 -8.66 34.29 7.62
CA GLY A 47 -9.18 35.20 6.60
C GLY A 47 -8.37 35.25 5.31
N ARG A 48 -7.27 34.48 5.18
CA ARG A 48 -6.52 34.34 3.92
C ARG A 48 -7.02 33.12 3.15
N GLY A 49 -7.01 33.25 1.83
CA GLY A 49 -7.14 32.13 0.92
C GLY A 49 -5.82 31.80 0.24
N GLN A 50 -5.60 30.53 -0.04
CA GLN A 50 -4.45 30.04 -0.78
C GLN A 50 -4.89 29.03 -1.85
N LEU A 51 -4.43 29.25 -3.07
CA LEU A 51 -4.53 28.25 -4.13
C LEU A 51 -3.38 27.25 -3.98
N VAL A 52 -3.72 25.98 -3.74
CA VAL A 52 -2.76 24.88 -3.63
C VAL A 52 -2.81 24.07 -4.91
N THR A 53 -1.64 23.86 -5.51
CA THR A 53 -1.48 22.98 -6.67
C THR A 53 -0.83 21.68 -6.21
N VAL A 54 -1.47 20.55 -6.50
CA VAL A 54 -0.97 19.22 -6.13
C VAL A 54 -0.18 18.58 -7.27
N GLY A 55 0.81 17.75 -6.90
CA GLY A 55 1.70 17.09 -7.85
C GLY A 55 1.02 16.12 -8.83
N GLY A 56 -0.15 15.57 -8.49
CA GLY A 56 -0.93 14.64 -9.32
C GLY A 56 -2.43 14.96 -9.31
N THR A 57 -3.23 14.16 -9.99
CA THR A 57 -4.71 14.31 -9.96
C THR A 57 -5.25 13.94 -8.59
N MET A 58 -6.03 14.83 -7.98
CA MET A 58 -6.72 14.62 -6.72
C MET A 58 -7.83 13.61 -6.90
N ALA A 59 -7.81 12.54 -6.10
CA ALA A 59 -8.89 11.55 -6.07
C ALA A 59 -10.03 11.97 -5.15
N ASP A 60 -9.71 12.57 -4.00
CA ASP A 60 -10.68 13.00 -2.99
C ASP A 60 -10.10 14.12 -2.10
N VAL A 61 -10.97 14.87 -1.43
CA VAL A 61 -10.62 15.95 -0.49
C VAL A 61 -11.44 15.78 0.80
N PHE A 62 -10.74 15.60 1.92
CA PHE A 62 -11.36 15.50 3.24
C PHE A 62 -11.03 16.72 4.10
N VAL A 63 -12.06 17.31 4.70
CA VAL A 63 -11.93 18.44 5.63
C VAL A 63 -12.29 17.96 7.02
N ALA A 64 -11.29 17.92 7.92
CA ALA A 64 -11.51 17.44 9.28
C ALA A 64 -12.42 18.37 10.11
N ASN A 65 -12.38 19.67 9.86
CA ASN A 65 -13.25 20.65 10.50
C ASN A 65 -13.56 21.81 9.54
N GLU A 66 -14.80 21.86 9.06
CA GLU A 66 -15.28 22.89 8.12
C GLU A 66 -15.43 24.29 8.74
N GLN A 67 -15.40 24.39 10.08
CA GLN A 67 -15.39 25.68 10.80
C GLN A 67 -14.02 26.36 10.69
N VAL A 68 -12.93 25.60 10.49
CA VAL A 68 -11.56 26.13 10.46
C VAL A 68 -11.13 26.49 9.04
N ALA A 69 -11.55 25.71 8.04
CA ALA A 69 -11.19 25.97 6.66
C ALA A 69 -12.31 25.61 5.68
N ASP A 70 -12.51 26.46 4.68
CA ASP A 70 -13.23 26.07 3.46
C ASP A 70 -12.23 25.52 2.44
N VAL A 71 -12.65 24.50 1.69
CA VAL A 71 -11.85 23.98 0.58
C VAL A 71 -12.70 23.88 -0.66
N GLN A 72 -12.35 24.66 -1.68
CA GLN A 72 -13.03 24.64 -2.96
C GLN A 72 -12.13 24.03 -4.03
N VAL A 73 -12.57 22.93 -4.63
CA VAL A 73 -11.85 22.29 -5.74
C VAL A 73 -12.08 23.09 -7.01
N LYS A 74 -11.00 23.65 -7.57
CA LYS A 74 -11.07 24.43 -8.81
C LYS A 74 -10.80 23.57 -10.04
N SER A 75 -9.92 22.59 -9.91
CA SER A 75 -9.64 21.58 -10.95
C SER A 75 -9.12 20.30 -10.31
N GLY A 76 -8.96 19.24 -11.10
CA GLY A 76 -8.39 17.98 -10.62
C GLY A 76 -6.98 18.08 -10.03
N ARG A 77 -6.29 19.21 -10.15
CA ARG A 77 -4.96 19.43 -9.55
C ARG A 77 -4.83 20.72 -8.76
N GLN A 78 -5.90 21.52 -8.66
CA GLN A 78 -5.88 22.79 -7.93
C GLN A 78 -7.08 22.89 -7.00
N LEU A 79 -6.82 23.26 -5.76
CA LEU A 79 -7.84 23.55 -4.75
C LEU A 79 -7.54 24.89 -4.09
N TYR A 80 -8.58 25.57 -3.64
CA TYR A 80 -8.50 26.80 -2.89
C TYR A 80 -8.83 26.51 -1.44
N VAL A 81 -7.91 26.80 -0.53
CA VAL A 81 -8.12 26.67 0.92
C VAL A 81 -8.32 28.08 1.48
N PHE A 82 -9.40 28.29 2.24
CA PHE A 82 -9.66 29.54 2.92
C PHE A 82 -9.70 29.32 4.43
N GLY A 83 -8.80 29.96 5.17
CA GLY A 83 -8.81 29.91 6.63
C GLY A 83 -9.97 30.74 7.18
N LYS A 84 -10.90 30.10 7.88
CA LYS A 84 -12.00 30.75 8.61
C LYS A 84 -11.54 31.11 10.03
N ALA A 85 -12.30 31.97 10.70
CA ALA A 85 -12.05 32.43 12.07
C ALA A 85 -13.12 31.87 13.01
#